data_AF-A0A1Q3D662-F1
#
_entry.id   AF-A0A1Q3D662-F1
#
_cell.length_a   1.000
_cell.length_b   1.000
_cell.length_c   1.000
_cell.angle_alpha   90.00
_cell.angle_beta   90.00
_cell.angle_gamma   90.00
#
_symmetry.space_group_name_H-M   'P 1'
#
loop_
_entity.id
_entity.type
_entity.pdbx_description
1 polymer ?
#
loop_
_entity_poly.entity_id
_entity_poly.type
_entity_poly.pdbx_seq_one_letter_code
_entity_poly.pdbx_strand_id
1 'polypeptide(L)'
;QPNAEALERVNQQRKKREEDELLCREHNLNTLSNRLFDLFTGMKYEKEIWDNLEFNYRAEEQGTNKYLIVKYFDFKFVDTKPLLEQVHELKVIVNKIRALKIENPETFQVGEIIAKLPSSWKDYGKKFLHKQEDITHEQIQKHLHIEEESRLRDNKNYV
;
A
#
# COMPACT_ATOMS: atom_id res chain seq x y z
N GLN A 1 -14.50 53.67 -26.79
CA GLN A 1 -15.49 52.61 -27.09
C GLN A 1 -14.75 51.32 -27.40
N PRO A 2 -15.17 50.14 -26.93
CA PRO A 2 -14.61 48.88 -27.38
C PRO A 2 -14.83 48.74 -28.90
N ASN A 3 -13.79 48.37 -29.66
CA ASN A 3 -13.92 48.05 -31.09
C ASN A 3 -14.86 46.82 -31.24
N ALA A 4 -15.86 46.88 -32.12
CA ALA A 4 -16.83 45.81 -32.36
C ALA A 4 -16.14 44.46 -32.67
N GLU A 5 -15.03 44.49 -33.41
CA GLU A 5 -14.22 43.31 -33.73
C GLU A 5 -13.55 42.68 -32.50
N ALA A 6 -13.23 43.49 -31.48
CA ALA A 6 -12.67 42.97 -30.23
C ALA A 6 -13.74 42.27 -29.39
N LEU A 7 -14.96 42.81 -29.37
CA LEU A 7 -16.10 42.18 -28.69
C LEU A 7 -16.50 40.86 -29.36
N GLU A 8 -16.50 40.82 -30.69
CA GLU A 8 -16.81 39.60 -31.45
C GLU A 8 -15.77 38.50 -31.23
N ARG A 9 -14.47 38.83 -31.21
CA ARG A 9 -13.39 37.89 -30.86
C ARG A 9 -13.55 37.31 -29.45
N VAL A 10 -13.91 38.15 -28.47
CA VAL A 10 -14.15 37.69 -27.09
C VAL A 10 -15.35 36.73 -27.02
N ASN A 11 -16.42 37.02 -27.76
CA ASN A 11 -17.61 36.15 -27.80
C ASN A 11 -17.30 34.80 -28.47
N GLN A 12 -16.54 34.79 -29.57
CA GLN A 12 -16.09 33.55 -30.22
C GLN A 12 -15.22 32.69 -29.28
N GLN A 13 -14.30 33.31 -28.53
CA GLN A 13 -13.49 32.59 -27.54
C GLN A 13 -14.32 32.03 -26.38
N ARG A 14 -15.36 32.74 -25.93
CA ARG A 14 -16.27 32.24 -24.88
C ARG A 14 -17.02 31.00 -25.36
N LYS A 15 -17.59 31.07 -26.56
CA LYS A 15 -18.32 29.95 -27.15
C LYS A 15 -17.43 28.72 -27.33
N LYS A 16 -16.20 28.91 -27.84
CA LYS A 16 -15.22 27.82 -27.95
C LYS A 16 -14.91 27.18 -26.60
N ARG A 17 -14.70 27.97 -25.55
CA ARG A 17 -14.46 27.44 -24.20
C ARG A 17 -15.63 26.62 -23.67
N GLU A 18 -16.87 27.05 -23.92
CA GLU A 18 -18.07 26.31 -23.52
C GLU A 18 -18.20 24.98 -24.27
N GLU A 19 -17.88 24.96 -25.57
CA GLU A 19 -17.84 23.73 -26.38
C GLU A 19 -16.73 22.77 -25.92
N ASP A 20 -15.52 23.30 -25.68
CA ASP A 20 -14.38 22.51 -25.20
C ASP A 20 -14.66 21.90 -23.81
N GLU A 21 -15.26 22.66 -22.88
CA GLU A 21 -15.65 22.21 -21.54
C GLU A 21 -16.67 21.06 -21.60
N LEU A 22 -17.69 21.20 -22.46
CA LEU A 22 -18.72 20.17 -22.64
C LEU A 22 -18.11 18.87 -23.21
N LEU A 23 -17.25 19.00 -24.22
CA LEU A 23 -16.56 17.86 -24.81
C LEU A 23 -15.67 17.13 -23.79
N CYS A 24 -14.91 17.90 -23.00
CA CYS A 24 -14.02 17.35 -21.97
C CYS A 24 -14.81 16.61 -20.89
N ARG A 25 -15.91 17.21 -20.43
CA ARG A 25 -16.84 16.60 -19.48
C ARG A 25 -17.41 15.28 -20.00
N GLU A 26 -17.91 15.26 -21.23
CA GLU A 26 -18.46 14.05 -21.85
C GLU A 26 -17.41 12.96 -21.98
N HIS A 27 -16.18 13.32 -22.40
CA HIS A 27 -15.08 12.38 -22.51
C HIS A 27 -14.75 11.76 -21.15
N ASN A 28 -14.55 12.58 -20.11
CA ASN A 28 -14.25 12.11 -18.77
C ASN A 28 -15.33 11.16 -18.26
N LEU A 29 -16.62 11.54 -18.36
CA LEU A 29 -17.73 10.70 -17.95
C LEU A 29 -17.73 9.35 -18.67
N ASN A 30 -17.49 9.33 -19.98
CA ASN A 30 -17.48 8.09 -20.77
C ASN A 30 -16.34 7.13 -20.39
N THR A 31 -15.27 7.60 -19.76
CA THR A 31 -14.19 6.72 -19.25
C THR A 31 -14.50 6.08 -17.90
N LEU A 32 -15.53 6.55 -17.20
CA LEU A 32 -15.88 6.07 -15.86
C LEU A 32 -16.66 4.76 -15.92
N SER A 33 -16.49 3.93 -14.89
CA SER A 33 -17.39 2.78 -14.69
C SER A 33 -18.83 3.25 -14.49
N ASN A 34 -19.82 2.41 -14.83
CA ASN A 34 -21.25 2.76 -14.72
C ASN A 34 -21.62 3.40 -13.37
N ARG A 35 -21.09 2.85 -12.26
CA ARG A 35 -21.36 3.38 -10.92
C ARG A 35 -20.81 4.79 -10.70
N LEU A 36 -19.63 5.09 -11.23
CA LEU A 36 -19.01 6.41 -11.12
C LEU A 36 -19.68 7.40 -12.09
N PHE A 37 -20.04 6.94 -13.29
CA PHE A 37 -20.83 7.73 -14.23
C PHE A 37 -22.14 8.22 -13.59
N ASP A 38 -22.92 7.32 -12.99
CA ASP A 38 -24.19 7.67 -12.33
C ASP A 38 -23.99 8.68 -11.19
N LEU A 39 -22.88 8.60 -10.47
CA LEU A 39 -22.54 9.51 -9.37
C LEU A 39 -22.16 10.91 -9.86
N PHE A 40 -21.44 11.01 -10.98
CA PHE A 40 -20.86 12.26 -11.47
C PHE A 40 -21.63 12.91 -12.62
N THR A 41 -22.58 12.21 -13.25
CA THR A 41 -23.37 12.71 -14.39
C THR A 41 -24.20 13.97 -14.06
N GLY A 42 -24.53 14.20 -12.79
CA GLY A 42 -25.22 15.41 -12.33
C GLY A 42 -24.33 16.65 -12.22
N MET A 43 -23.00 16.51 -12.21
CA MET A 43 -22.07 17.63 -12.07
C MET A 43 -21.94 18.38 -13.39
N LYS A 44 -21.91 19.71 -13.32
CA LYS A 44 -21.97 20.58 -14.51
C LYS A 44 -20.60 20.83 -15.13
N TYR A 45 -19.56 20.91 -14.31
CA TYR A 45 -18.23 21.33 -14.74
C TYR A 45 -17.26 20.14 -14.73
N GLU A 46 -16.38 20.08 -15.73
CA GLU A 46 -15.39 19.01 -15.84
C GLU A 46 -14.45 19.02 -14.64
N LYS A 47 -14.02 20.21 -14.24
CA LYS A 47 -13.21 20.42 -13.05
C LYS A 47 -13.84 19.88 -11.76
N GLU A 48 -15.15 19.99 -11.61
CA GLU A 48 -15.84 19.51 -10.41
C GLU A 48 -15.80 17.97 -10.32
N ILE A 49 -15.95 17.30 -11.47
CA ILE A 49 -15.82 15.85 -11.59
C ILE A 49 -14.38 15.44 -11.25
N TRP A 50 -13.39 16.13 -11.83
CA TRP A 50 -11.98 15.86 -11.58
C TRP A 50 -11.58 16.05 -10.12
N ASP A 51 -11.94 17.20 -9.52
CA ASP A 51 -11.61 17.53 -8.13
C ASP A 51 -12.23 16.51 -7.16
N ASN A 52 -13.46 16.05 -7.40
CA ASN A 52 -14.10 15.03 -6.58
C ASN A 52 -13.49 13.63 -6.76
N LEU A 53 -13.17 13.24 -7.99
CA LEU A 53 -12.48 11.98 -8.24
C LEU A 53 -11.13 11.99 -7.51
N GLU A 54 -10.35 13.03 -7.71
CA GLU A 54 -9.06 13.20 -7.06
C GLU A 54 -9.17 13.18 -5.53
N PHE A 55 -10.14 13.89 -4.95
CA PHE A 55 -10.37 13.89 -3.51
C PHE A 55 -10.70 12.49 -2.97
N ASN A 56 -11.65 11.79 -3.58
CA ASN A 56 -12.10 10.48 -3.12
C ASN A 56 -11.00 9.41 -3.25
N TYR A 57 -10.33 9.36 -4.40
CA TYR A 57 -9.28 8.37 -4.64
C TYR A 57 -8.03 8.65 -3.81
N ARG A 58 -7.64 9.92 -3.60
CA ARG A 58 -6.55 10.25 -2.68
C ARG A 58 -6.88 9.87 -1.24
N ALA A 59 -8.13 10.08 -0.80
CA ALA A 59 -8.57 9.69 0.54
C ALA A 59 -8.58 8.16 0.72
N GLU A 60 -9.05 7.40 -0.29
CA GLU A 60 -9.03 5.94 -0.30
C GLU A 60 -7.60 5.38 -0.29
N GLU A 61 -6.71 5.95 -1.11
CA GLU A 61 -5.29 5.61 -1.13
C GLU A 61 -4.67 5.85 0.26
N GLN A 62 -4.87 7.02 0.85
CA GLN A 62 -4.38 7.32 2.21
C GLN A 62 -4.96 6.36 3.26
N GLY A 63 -6.25 6.01 3.16
CA GLY A 63 -6.90 5.04 4.04
C GLY A 63 -6.27 3.64 3.92
N THR A 64 -6.04 3.18 2.69
CA THR A 64 -5.40 1.91 2.39
C THR A 64 -3.95 1.88 2.87
N ASN A 65 -3.22 2.99 2.71
CA ASN A 65 -1.85 3.15 3.18
C ASN A 65 -1.77 3.03 4.71
N LYS A 66 -2.65 3.74 5.43
CA LYS A 66 -2.75 3.64 6.90
C LYS A 66 -3.10 2.22 7.34
N TYR A 67 -4.05 1.57 6.66
CA TYR A 67 -4.43 0.20 6.98
C TYR A 67 -3.27 -0.79 6.83
N LEU A 68 -2.47 -0.70 5.75
CA LEU A 68 -1.30 -1.55 5.56
C LEU A 68 -0.24 -1.35 6.65
N ILE A 69 0.00 -0.10 7.05
CA ILE A 69 0.94 0.24 8.13
C ILE A 69 0.48 -0.35 9.47
N VAL A 70 -0.81 -0.17 9.82
CA VAL A 70 -1.38 -0.74 11.05
C VAL A 70 -1.28 -2.26 11.02
N LYS A 71 -1.67 -2.90 9.90
CA LYS A 71 -1.58 -4.35 9.72
C LYS A 71 -0.16 -4.89 9.90
N TYR A 72 0.84 -4.14 9.43
CA TYR A 72 2.25 -4.48 9.61
C TYR A 72 2.67 -4.45 11.09
N PHE A 73 2.35 -3.37 11.81
CA PHE A 73 2.65 -3.27 13.24
C PHE A 73 1.91 -4.32 14.08
N ASP A 74 0.65 -4.60 13.77
CA ASP A 74 -0.18 -5.56 14.49
C ASP A 74 0.12 -7.02 14.14
N PHE A 75 0.89 -7.29 13.08
CA PHE A 75 1.28 -8.65 12.72
C PHE A 75 2.04 -9.31 13.86
N LYS A 76 1.66 -10.52 14.26
CA LYS A 76 2.33 -11.27 15.35
C LYS A 76 2.53 -12.71 14.91
N PHE A 77 3.69 -13.27 15.18
CA PHE A 77 3.88 -14.69 15.00
C PHE A 77 3.23 -15.46 16.15
N VAL A 78 2.66 -16.61 15.83
CA VAL A 78 2.00 -17.52 16.77
C VAL A 78 2.66 -18.89 16.71
N ASP A 79 2.67 -19.58 17.86
CA ASP A 79 3.27 -20.91 18.00
C ASP A 79 2.49 -22.01 17.24
N THR A 80 1.23 -21.77 16.86
CA THR A 80 0.34 -22.75 16.22
C THR A 80 0.50 -22.87 14.71
N LYS A 81 1.36 -22.06 14.09
CA LYS A 81 1.59 -22.05 12.65
C LYS A 81 3.08 -22.16 12.35
N PRO A 82 3.48 -22.72 11.20
CA PRO A 82 4.87 -22.67 10.75
C PRO A 82 5.38 -21.23 10.71
N LEU A 83 6.55 -21.00 11.30
CA LEU A 83 7.19 -19.69 11.36
C LEU A 83 7.56 -19.19 9.96
N LEU A 84 8.04 -20.08 9.08
CA LEU A 84 8.44 -19.69 7.73
C LEU A 84 7.26 -19.16 6.89
N GLU A 85 6.09 -19.78 7.04
CA GLU A 85 4.85 -19.31 6.42
C GLU A 85 4.49 -17.90 6.90
N GLN A 86 4.57 -17.67 8.22
CA GLN A 86 4.28 -16.37 8.82
C GLN A 86 5.30 -15.29 8.42
N VAL A 87 6.59 -15.64 8.28
CA VAL A 87 7.62 -14.73 7.75
C VAL A 87 7.32 -14.36 6.29
N HIS A 88 6.81 -15.30 5.49
CA HIS A 88 6.38 -15.01 4.13
C HIS A 88 5.16 -14.09 4.10
N GLU A 89 4.14 -14.33 4.94
CA GLU A 89 2.99 -13.43 5.10
C GLU A 89 3.42 -12.00 5.46
N LEU A 90 4.35 -11.84 6.41
CA LEU A 90 4.91 -10.54 6.77
C LEU A 90 5.63 -9.89 5.58
N LYS A 91 6.42 -10.65 4.82
CA LYS A 91 7.13 -10.16 3.63
C LYS A 91 6.17 -9.66 2.55
N VAL A 92 5.00 -10.28 2.38
CA VAL A 92 3.95 -9.80 1.48
C VAL A 92 3.44 -8.42 1.93
N ILE A 93 3.27 -8.19 3.22
CA ILE A 93 2.86 -6.87 3.76
C ILE A 93 3.97 -5.84 3.52
N VAL A 94 5.23 -6.18 3.82
CA VAL A 94 6.39 -5.31 3.56
C VAL A 94 6.48 -4.91 2.08
N ASN A 95 6.28 -5.85 1.17
CA ASN A 95 6.31 -5.57 -0.28
C ASN A 95 5.19 -4.61 -0.70
N LYS A 96 3.98 -4.75 -0.11
CA LYS A 96 2.87 -3.80 -0.34
C LYS A 96 3.21 -2.41 0.18
N ILE A 97 3.82 -2.30 1.36
CA ILE A 97 4.29 -1.02 1.93
C ILE A 97 5.38 -0.39 1.05
N ARG A 98 6.32 -1.19 0.54
CA ARG A 98 7.36 -0.72 -0.38
C ARG A 98 6.79 -0.15 -1.67
N ALA A 99 5.70 -0.74 -2.19
CA ALA A 99 5.00 -0.21 -3.36
C ALA A 99 4.42 1.20 -3.12
N LEU A 100 4.18 1.57 -1.86
CA LEU A 100 3.80 2.92 -1.44
C LEU A 100 4.98 3.90 -1.35
N LYS A 101 6.19 3.49 -1.79
CA LYS A 101 7.44 4.24 -1.69
C LYS A 101 7.84 4.55 -0.23
N ILE A 102 7.34 3.77 0.72
CA ILE A 102 7.77 3.82 2.12
C ILE A 102 9.02 2.94 2.24
N GLU A 103 10.16 3.57 2.55
CA GLU A 103 11.40 2.85 2.77
C GLU A 103 11.34 2.06 4.07
N ASN A 104 11.73 0.79 3.99
CA ASN A 104 11.84 -0.10 5.14
C ASN A 104 13.23 -0.77 5.11
N PRO A 105 14.21 -0.25 5.87
CA PRO A 105 15.57 -0.80 5.90
C PRO A 105 15.59 -2.28 6.29
N GLU A 106 16.53 -3.03 5.72
CA GLU A 106 16.67 -4.47 5.99
C GLU A 106 16.94 -4.76 7.48
N THR A 107 17.77 -3.94 8.12
CA THR A 107 18.07 -4.04 9.56
C THR A 107 16.83 -3.89 10.43
N PHE A 108 15.90 -3.01 10.03
CA PHE A 108 14.62 -2.84 10.72
C PHE A 108 13.74 -4.08 10.58
N GLN A 109 13.63 -4.63 9.36
CA GLN A 109 12.85 -5.86 9.11
C GLN A 109 13.40 -7.06 9.90
N VAL A 110 14.71 -7.20 10.00
CA VAL A 110 15.36 -8.26 10.78
C VAL A 110 15.07 -8.10 12.27
N GLY A 111 15.23 -6.88 12.81
CA GLY A 111 14.88 -6.57 14.20
C GLY A 111 13.41 -6.83 14.51
N GLU A 112 12.52 -6.50 13.57
CA GLU A 112 11.09 -6.75 13.67
C GLU A 112 10.77 -8.25 13.70
N ILE A 113 11.35 -9.04 12.80
CA ILE A 113 11.18 -10.51 12.79
C ILE A 113 11.56 -11.08 14.16
N ILE A 114 12.69 -10.66 14.73
CA ILE A 114 13.15 -11.10 16.05
C ILE A 114 12.16 -10.68 17.14
N ALA A 115 11.68 -9.44 17.11
CA ALA A 115 10.74 -8.91 18.09
C ALA A 115 9.36 -9.58 18.04
N LYS A 116 8.94 -10.02 16.85
CA LYS A 116 7.66 -10.71 16.62
C LYS A 116 7.71 -12.21 16.86
N LEU A 117 8.89 -12.80 17.10
CA LEU A 117 9.03 -14.23 17.41
C LEU A 117 8.08 -14.66 18.52
N PRO A 118 7.40 -15.81 18.35
CA PRO A 118 6.44 -16.26 19.33
C PRO A 118 7.16 -16.76 20.59
N SER A 119 6.38 -17.02 21.65
CA SER A 119 6.90 -17.26 22.98
C SER A 119 7.90 -18.43 23.04
N SER A 120 7.63 -19.51 22.30
CA SER A 120 8.51 -20.69 22.26
C SER A 120 9.85 -20.44 21.54
N TRP A 121 9.98 -19.33 20.81
CA TRP A 121 11.17 -18.96 20.04
C TRP A 121 11.99 -17.85 20.69
N LYS A 122 11.54 -17.26 21.80
CA LYS A 122 12.21 -16.10 22.44
C LYS A 122 13.68 -16.35 22.75
N ASP A 123 14.02 -17.52 23.29
CA ASP A 123 15.40 -17.83 23.65
C ASP A 123 16.29 -18.03 22.41
N TYR A 124 15.73 -18.56 21.32
CA TYR A 124 16.44 -18.60 20.03
C TYR A 124 16.63 -17.19 19.47
N GLY A 125 15.60 -16.33 19.59
CA GLY A 125 15.64 -14.92 19.19
C GLY A 125 16.76 -14.12 19.85
N LYS A 126 17.01 -14.34 21.14
CA LYS A 126 18.12 -13.69 21.88
C LYS A 126 19.49 -13.97 21.25
N LYS A 127 19.69 -15.14 20.62
CA LYS A 127 20.95 -15.47 19.95
C LYS A 127 21.28 -14.48 18.83
N PHE A 128 20.27 -13.92 18.17
CA PHE A 128 20.46 -12.92 17.14
C PHE A 128 20.79 -11.54 17.72
N LEU A 129 20.21 -11.18 18.87
CA LEU A 129 20.49 -9.91 19.56
C LEU A 129 21.92 -9.82 20.12
N HIS A 130 22.56 -10.97 20.36
CA HIS A 130 23.93 -11.05 20.86
C HIS A 130 25.00 -11.17 19.77
N LYS A 131 24.61 -11.24 18.48
CA LYS A 131 25.57 -11.22 17.37
C LYS A 131 26.09 -9.80 17.16
N GLN A 132 27.41 -9.68 16.95
CA GLN A 132 28.06 -8.39 16.67
C GLN A 132 27.90 -7.96 15.20
N GLU A 133 27.66 -8.89 14.30
CA GLU A 133 27.48 -8.63 12.87
C GLU A 133 26.01 -8.34 12.55
N ASP A 134 25.78 -7.40 11.64
CA ASP A 134 24.47 -7.16 11.06
C ASP A 134 24.00 -8.41 10.31
N ILE A 135 22.82 -8.89 10.70
CA ILE A 135 22.22 -10.08 10.12
C ILE A 135 21.39 -9.65 8.92
N THR A 136 21.59 -10.29 7.77
CA THR A 136 20.78 -10.05 6.57
C THR A 136 19.45 -10.79 6.63
N HIS A 137 18.50 -10.36 5.81
CA HIS A 137 17.18 -11.00 5.67
C HIS A 137 17.32 -12.47 5.27
N GLU A 138 18.25 -12.78 4.36
CA GLU A 138 18.51 -14.15 3.92
C GLU A 138 19.07 -15.01 5.07
N GLN A 139 20.02 -14.48 5.83
CA GLN A 139 20.63 -15.18 6.95
C GLN A 139 19.61 -15.51 8.03
N ILE A 140 18.77 -14.55 8.44
CA ILE A 140 17.75 -14.82 9.47
C ILE A 140 16.73 -15.85 8.97
N GLN A 141 16.27 -15.76 7.71
CA GLN A 141 15.34 -16.75 7.16
C GLN A 141 15.93 -18.17 7.16
N LYS A 142 17.20 -18.31 6.76
CA LYS A 142 17.90 -19.59 6.79
C LYS A 142 18.02 -20.15 8.21
N HIS A 143 18.41 -19.31 9.17
CA HIS A 143 18.51 -19.73 10.58
C HIS A 143 17.16 -20.13 11.19
N LEU A 144 16.08 -19.43 10.86
CA LEU A 144 14.74 -19.76 11.33
C LEU A 144 14.25 -21.08 10.72
N HIS A 145 14.49 -21.30 9.43
CA HIS A 145 14.10 -22.55 8.77
C HIS A 145 14.81 -23.77 9.36
N ILE A 146 16.13 -23.69 9.59
CA ILE A 146 16.92 -24.79 10.18
C ILE A 146 16.41 -25.14 11.59
N GLU A 147 16.15 -24.11 12.40
CA GLU A 147 15.65 -24.29 13.77
C GLU A 147 14.23 -24.89 13.79
N GLU A 148 13.36 -24.44 12.87
CA GLU A 148 12.00 -24.97 12.73
C GLU A 148 12.02 -26.46 12.42
N GLU A 149 12.81 -26.86 11.42
CA GLU A 149 13.02 -28.25 11.05
C GLU A 149 13.62 -29.07 12.21
N SER A 150 14.52 -28.49 13.01
CA SER A 150 15.08 -29.17 14.19
C SER A 150 14.01 -29.45 15.24
N ARG A 151 13.20 -28.45 15.58
CA ARG A 151 12.10 -28.60 16.55
C ARG A 151 11.06 -29.62 16.10
N LEU A 152 10.75 -29.66 14.81
CA LEU A 152 9.85 -30.66 14.23
C LEU A 152 10.39 -32.09 14.35
N ARG A 153 11.70 -32.29 14.16
CA ARG A 153 12.34 -33.59 14.38
C ARG A 153 12.33 -33.99 15.84
N ASP A 154 12.68 -33.07 16.74
CA ASP A 154 12.72 -33.35 18.18
C ASP A 154 11.33 -33.71 18.71
N ASN A 155 10.28 -32.99 18.31
CA ASN A 155 8.90 -33.32 18.70
C ASN A 155 8.44 -34.70 18.19
N LYS A 156 8.90 -35.14 17.01
CA LYS A 156 8.60 -36.48 16.48
C LYS A 156 9.31 -37.60 17.25
N ASN A 157 10.41 -37.30 17.94
CA ASN A 157 11.15 -38.29 18.73
C ASN A 157 10.52 -38.55 20.12
N TYR A 158 9.49 -37.79 20.51
CA TYR A 158 8.76 -37.92 21.78
C TYR A 158 7.31 -38.41 21.61
N VAL A 159 6.90 -38.79 20.39
CA VAL A 159 5.58 -39.40 20.07
C VAL A 159 5.80 -40.86 19.70
#